data_AF-K2E938-F1
#
_entry.id   AF-K2E938-F1
#
_cell.length_a   1.000
_cell.length_b   1.000
_cell.length_c   1.000
_cell.angle_alpha   90.00
_cell.angle_beta   90.00
_cell.angle_gamma   90.00
#
_symmetry.space_group_name_H-M   'P 1'
#
loop_
_entity.id
_entity.type
_entity.pdbx_description
1 polymer ?
#
loop_
_entity_poly.entity_id
_entity_poly.type
_entity_poly.pdbx_seq_one_letter_code
_entity_poly.pdbx_strand_id
1 'polypeptide(L)'
;MEISIDLISIINFLLQDPLVSLGIIIKSLWWLLPVYFIPYFIYEWRLNIKKEQYEKNLKPILLAVDVPQELEPNLKAVEQIFAQLAGIQTKGTLYERFFKGEFQPRFSLEIISVEGYVQFLFWTPTKFRDLIEAAIYAQYPDAEITEVEDYTKNIPFNFSRKKYTLWGTEFRLQNKDVFPIRTYPQFEYSLSQQLADPMAALLEILSKLKKGEQIWIQLVISPVDDKWKKRAKRVIEQIISGKKPSGPLESILDLPGTIISGVVESFTWISEGAFWQTAEEDKKDELLIGGRIMNLTPGEKGKIESIEMKISKLGFRTKFRMVYFAQNEVYEKGRGSVAVIGAIKQFNTLNLNGFKSDKKIATRAH
;
A
#
# COMPACT_ATOMS: atom_id res chain seq x y z
N MET A 1 50.08 -2.54 -18.17
CA MET A 1 50.14 -1.26 -17.43
C MET A 1 49.38 -1.47 -16.14
N GLU A 2 50.10 -1.72 -15.05
CA GLU A 2 49.52 -1.70 -13.71
C GLU A 2 49.23 -0.24 -13.36
N ILE A 3 47.96 0.10 -13.13
CA ILE A 3 47.58 1.42 -12.64
C ILE A 3 47.81 1.38 -11.12
N SER A 4 49.02 1.74 -10.68
CA SER A 4 49.28 1.92 -9.25
C SER A 4 48.68 3.25 -8.80
N ILE A 5 47.56 3.21 -8.08
CA ILE A 5 46.95 4.39 -7.49
C ILE A 5 47.71 4.70 -6.20
N ASP A 6 48.50 5.79 -6.20
CA ASP A 6 49.26 6.22 -5.03
C ASP A 6 48.34 6.87 -3.99
N LEU A 7 47.81 6.03 -3.11
CA LEU A 7 46.87 6.39 -2.05
C LEU A 7 47.44 7.41 -1.05
N ILE A 8 48.77 7.41 -0.85
CA ILE A 8 49.44 8.28 0.13
C ILE A 8 49.42 9.74 -0.33
N SER A 9 49.63 9.97 -1.63
CA SER A 9 49.55 11.29 -2.24
C SER A 9 48.14 11.88 -2.17
N ILE A 10 47.13 11.03 -2.40
CA ILE A 10 45.70 11.41 -2.35
C ILE A 10 45.28 11.79 -0.92
N ILE A 11 45.73 11.03 0.08
CA ILE A 11 45.44 11.30 1.50
C ILE A 11 46.07 12.63 1.95
N ASN A 12 47.33 12.87 1.59
CA ASN A 12 48.02 14.12 1.94
C ASN A 12 47.39 15.35 1.25
N PHE A 13 46.88 15.17 0.02
CA PHE A 13 46.15 16.21 -0.71
C PHE A 13 44.81 16.55 -0.04
N LEU A 14 44.03 15.53 0.36
CA LEU A 14 42.74 15.71 1.05
C LEU A 14 42.86 16.41 2.42
N LEU A 15 44.04 16.37 3.06
CA LEU A 15 44.30 16.92 4.39
C LEU A 15 44.74 18.40 4.40
N GLN A 16 45.10 19.01 3.26
CA GLN A 16 45.59 20.39 3.21
C GLN A 16 44.48 21.44 3.33
N ASP A 17 43.41 21.28 2.54
CA ASP A 17 42.17 22.08 2.67
C ASP A 17 41.01 21.23 2.12
N PRO A 18 40.08 20.78 2.99
CA PRO A 18 38.96 19.92 2.59
C PRO A 18 38.08 20.54 1.51
N LEU A 19 37.91 21.86 1.49
CA LEU A 19 37.03 22.54 0.53
C LEU A 19 37.65 22.63 -0.86
N VAL A 20 38.95 22.92 -0.94
CA VAL A 20 39.70 22.97 -2.21
C VAL A 20 39.83 21.58 -2.81
N SER A 21 40.12 20.58 -1.97
CA SER A 21 40.23 19.18 -2.39
C SER A 21 38.89 18.64 -2.92
N LEU A 22 37.79 18.96 -2.23
CA LEU A 22 36.43 18.63 -2.69
C LEU A 22 36.11 19.31 -4.03
N GLY A 23 36.49 20.58 -4.19
CA GLY A 23 36.29 21.31 -5.45
C GLY A 23 37.04 20.70 -6.63
N ILE A 24 38.28 20.23 -6.43
CA ILE A 24 39.08 19.57 -7.46
C ILE A 24 38.52 18.19 -7.79
N ILE A 25 38.05 17.43 -6.80
CA ILE A 25 37.39 16.13 -7.01
C ILE A 25 36.09 16.29 -7.79
N ILE A 26 35.25 17.27 -7.43
CA ILE A 26 34.01 17.56 -8.16
C ILE A 26 34.35 17.97 -9.61
N LYS A 27 35.33 18.84 -9.82
CA LYS A 27 35.76 19.26 -11.17
C LYS A 27 36.44 18.16 -11.98
N SER A 28 37.03 17.15 -11.32
CA SER A 28 37.66 16.00 -11.99
C SER A 28 36.67 14.89 -12.31
N LEU A 29 35.62 14.71 -11.47
CA LEU A 29 34.67 13.61 -11.56
C LEU A 29 33.27 14.02 -12.04
N TRP A 30 32.99 15.30 -12.29
CA TRP A 30 31.65 15.75 -12.69
C TRP A 30 31.14 15.04 -13.95
N TRP A 31 32.01 14.62 -14.87
CA TRP A 31 31.66 13.92 -16.11
C TRP A 31 31.14 12.49 -15.86
N LEU A 32 31.42 11.87 -14.71
CA LEU A 32 30.81 10.59 -14.33
C LEU A 32 29.32 10.71 -14.05
N LEU A 33 28.86 11.89 -13.59
CA LEU A 33 27.44 12.13 -13.34
C LEU A 33 26.61 12.01 -14.63
N PRO A 34 26.86 12.75 -15.73
CA PRO A 34 26.11 12.57 -16.97
C PRO A 34 26.29 11.17 -17.57
N VAL A 35 27.46 10.54 -17.43
CA VAL A 35 27.68 9.16 -17.91
C VAL A 35 26.77 8.14 -17.21
N TYR A 36 26.48 8.32 -15.92
CA TYR A 36 25.55 7.45 -15.19
C TYR A 36 24.09 7.90 -15.34
N PHE A 37 23.81 9.18 -15.15
CA PHE A 37 22.45 9.72 -15.13
C PHE A 37 21.81 9.73 -16.52
N ILE A 38 22.52 10.05 -17.60
CA ILE A 38 21.92 10.13 -18.94
C ILE A 38 21.38 8.75 -19.38
N PRO A 39 22.14 7.64 -19.33
CA PRO A 39 21.61 6.32 -19.64
C PRO A 39 20.47 5.90 -18.68
N TYR A 40 20.59 6.23 -17.39
CA TYR A 40 19.52 5.97 -16.42
C TYR A 40 18.23 6.71 -16.78
N PHE A 41 18.30 7.99 -17.12
CA PHE A 41 17.16 8.79 -17.56
C PHE A 41 16.58 8.28 -18.88
N ILE A 42 17.41 7.92 -19.86
CA ILE A 42 16.96 7.32 -21.13
C ILE A 42 16.23 6.00 -20.85
N TYR A 43 16.76 5.17 -19.95
CA TYR A 43 16.15 3.92 -19.56
C TYR A 43 14.78 4.14 -18.87
N GLU A 44 14.71 5.01 -17.87
CA GLU A 44 13.46 5.34 -17.17
C GLU A 44 12.43 5.97 -18.12
N TRP A 45 12.87 6.87 -19.02
CA TRP A 45 12.01 7.47 -20.03
C TRP A 45 11.43 6.42 -20.98
N ARG A 46 12.28 5.54 -21.52
CA ARG A 46 11.86 4.41 -22.38
C ARG A 46 10.90 3.48 -21.65
N LEU A 47 11.19 3.16 -20.39
CA LEU A 47 10.37 2.29 -19.55
C LEU A 47 9.01 2.92 -19.28
N ASN A 48 8.94 4.24 -19.06
CA ASN A 48 7.68 4.95 -18.86
C ASN A 48 6.82 4.98 -20.14
N ILE A 49 7.43 5.17 -21.32
CA ILE A 49 6.72 5.06 -22.60
C ILE A 49 6.14 3.63 -22.76
N LYS A 50 6.92 2.61 -22.41
CA LYS A 50 6.47 1.21 -22.49
C LYS A 50 5.33 0.89 -21.52
N LYS A 51 5.40 1.39 -20.28
CA LYS A 51 4.31 1.29 -19.31
C LYS A 51 3.04 1.98 -19.81
N GLU A 52 3.16 3.17 -20.42
CA GLU A 52 2.02 3.89 -20.99
C GLU A 52 1.39 3.12 -22.16
N GLN A 53 2.20 2.53 -23.04
CA GLN A 53 1.72 1.65 -24.12
C GLN A 53 0.97 0.45 -23.54
N TYR A 54 1.50 -0.17 -22.49
CA TYR A 54 0.83 -1.28 -21.83
C TYR A 54 -0.48 -0.85 -21.14
N GLU A 55 -0.51 0.30 -20.47
CA GLU A 55 -1.74 0.84 -19.86
C GLU A 55 -2.83 1.13 -20.90
N LYS A 56 -2.47 1.66 -22.07
CA LYS A 56 -3.42 1.87 -23.19
C LYS A 56 -3.98 0.55 -23.74
N ASN A 57 -3.23 -0.53 -23.67
CA ASN A 57 -3.71 -1.86 -24.07
C ASN A 57 -4.70 -2.45 -23.07
N LEU A 58 -4.63 -2.03 -21.80
CA LEU A 58 -5.59 -2.39 -20.75
C LEU A 58 -6.84 -1.52 -20.87
N LYS A 59 -7.69 -1.82 -21.86
CA LYS A 59 -8.98 -1.14 -22.03
C LYS A 59 -9.82 -1.31 -20.76
N PRO A 60 -10.21 -0.23 -20.07
CA PRO A 60 -11.01 -0.33 -18.87
C PRO A 60 -12.49 -0.49 -19.20
N ILE A 61 -13.20 -1.23 -18.35
CA ILE A 61 -14.65 -1.31 -18.33
C ILE A 61 -15.14 -1.09 -16.89
N LEU A 62 -16.38 -0.65 -16.77
CA LEU A 62 -17.04 -0.38 -15.50
C LEU A 62 -18.31 -1.22 -15.43
N LEU A 63 -18.38 -2.08 -14.43
CA LEU A 63 -19.48 -3.01 -14.23
C LEU A 63 -20.29 -2.56 -13.02
N ALA A 64 -21.58 -2.30 -13.18
CA ALA A 64 -22.51 -2.17 -12.07
C ALA A 64 -22.92 -3.55 -11.59
N VAL A 65 -22.96 -3.75 -10.27
CA VAL A 65 -23.29 -5.02 -9.63
C VAL A 65 -24.48 -4.80 -8.71
N ASP A 66 -25.62 -5.35 -9.09
CA ASP A 66 -26.88 -5.27 -8.35
C ASP A 66 -27.18 -6.64 -7.73
N VAL A 67 -27.19 -6.71 -6.40
CA VAL A 67 -27.47 -7.95 -5.65
C VAL A 67 -28.87 -7.88 -5.05
N PRO A 68 -29.73 -8.89 -5.27
CA PRO A 68 -31.06 -8.94 -4.67
C PRO A 68 -31.02 -8.90 -3.13
N GLN A 69 -31.97 -8.19 -2.51
CA GLN A 69 -32.01 -7.96 -1.05
C GLN A 69 -32.36 -9.21 -0.22
N GLU A 70 -32.84 -10.28 -0.84
CA GLU A 70 -33.30 -11.49 -0.14
C GLU A 70 -32.17 -12.36 0.41
N LEU A 71 -30.92 -12.11 -0.02
CA LEU A 71 -29.77 -12.88 0.40
C LEU A 71 -29.25 -12.36 1.75
N GLU A 72 -29.16 -13.23 2.75
CA GLU A 72 -28.42 -12.91 3.97
C GLU A 72 -26.97 -12.57 3.61
N PRO A 73 -26.44 -11.41 4.04
CA PRO A 73 -25.12 -10.97 3.64
C PRO A 73 -24.04 -11.85 4.28
N ASN A 74 -23.57 -12.85 3.53
CA ASN A 74 -22.42 -13.64 3.93
C ASN A 74 -21.12 -12.91 3.60
N LEU A 75 -20.65 -12.03 4.50
CA LEU A 75 -19.41 -11.27 4.30
C LEU A 75 -18.17 -12.16 4.11
N LYS A 76 -18.20 -13.40 4.61
CA LYS A 76 -17.15 -14.39 4.39
C LYS A 76 -17.11 -14.89 2.95
N ALA A 77 -18.26 -14.98 2.27
CA ALA A 77 -18.35 -15.32 0.85
C ALA A 77 -17.61 -14.28 -0.01
N VAL A 78 -17.72 -12.99 0.35
CA VAL A 78 -17.00 -11.91 -0.34
C VAL A 78 -15.47 -12.09 -0.26
N GLU A 79 -14.92 -12.62 0.84
CA GLU A 79 -13.48 -12.92 0.91
C GLU A 79 -13.02 -13.89 -0.19
N GLN A 80 -13.91 -14.81 -0.62
CA GLN A 80 -13.61 -15.76 -1.68
C GLN A 80 -13.51 -15.09 -3.06
N ILE A 81 -14.27 -14.01 -3.29
CA ILE A 81 -14.13 -13.18 -4.50
C ILE A 81 -12.72 -12.60 -4.56
N PHE A 82 -12.25 -12.04 -3.44
CA PHE A 82 -10.87 -11.53 -3.34
C PHE A 82 -9.83 -12.64 -3.48
N ALA A 83 -10.10 -13.86 -3.02
CA ALA A 83 -9.19 -14.98 -3.24
C ALA A 83 -8.99 -15.30 -4.74
N GLN A 84 -10.08 -15.26 -5.53
CA GLN A 84 -10.01 -15.42 -6.98
C GLN A 84 -9.24 -14.27 -7.65
N LEU A 85 -9.46 -13.03 -7.20
CA LEU A 85 -8.72 -11.86 -7.67
C LEU A 85 -7.22 -11.93 -7.39
N ALA A 86 -6.83 -12.48 -6.24
CA ALA A 86 -5.43 -12.66 -5.90
C ALA A 86 -4.72 -13.64 -6.87
N GLY A 87 -5.46 -14.57 -7.48
CA GLY A 87 -4.96 -15.47 -8.53
C GLY A 87 -4.51 -14.76 -9.80
N ILE A 88 -4.95 -13.51 -10.03
CA ILE A 88 -4.51 -12.67 -11.16
C ILE A 88 -3.08 -12.12 -10.93
N GLN A 89 -2.48 -12.41 -9.78
CA GLN A 89 -1.12 -11.98 -9.50
C GLN A 89 -0.14 -12.54 -10.54
N THR A 90 0.53 -11.63 -11.24
CA THR A 90 1.60 -11.93 -12.19
C THR A 90 2.87 -11.24 -11.70
N LYS A 91 3.93 -12.03 -11.50
CA LYS A 91 5.27 -11.43 -11.25
C LYS A 91 5.87 -10.87 -12.54
N GLY A 92 5.42 -11.37 -13.69
CA GLY A 92 6.02 -11.15 -14.99
C GLY A 92 7.44 -11.70 -15.07
N THR A 93 7.93 -11.95 -16.26
CA THR A 93 9.36 -12.17 -16.49
C THR A 93 10.13 -10.85 -16.36
N LEU A 94 11.44 -10.92 -16.09
CA LEU A 94 12.30 -9.72 -16.08
C LEU A 94 12.20 -8.96 -17.41
N TYR A 95 12.05 -9.70 -18.52
CA TYR A 95 11.83 -9.15 -19.84
C TYR A 95 10.50 -8.38 -19.94
N GLU A 96 9.39 -8.96 -19.51
CA GLU A 96 8.09 -8.28 -19.52
C GLU A 96 8.11 -7.00 -18.69
N ARG A 97 8.70 -7.05 -17.49
CA ARG A 97 8.73 -5.89 -16.58
C ARG A 97 9.65 -4.77 -17.05
N PHE A 98 10.86 -5.10 -17.51
CA PHE A 98 11.90 -4.09 -17.81
C PHE A 98 12.01 -3.75 -19.30
N PHE A 99 11.65 -4.68 -20.21
CA PHE A 99 11.68 -4.43 -21.65
C PHE A 99 10.30 -4.12 -22.23
N LYS A 100 9.23 -4.82 -21.81
CA LYS A 100 7.87 -4.53 -22.28
C LYS A 100 7.13 -3.49 -21.43
N GLY A 101 7.61 -3.23 -20.21
CA GLY A 101 6.98 -2.29 -19.28
C GLY A 101 5.68 -2.81 -18.68
N GLU A 102 5.46 -4.13 -18.70
CA GLU A 102 4.27 -4.75 -18.13
C GLU A 102 4.30 -4.62 -16.60
N PHE A 103 3.14 -4.33 -16.02
CA PHE A 103 2.97 -4.22 -14.58
C PHE A 103 1.67 -4.89 -14.13
N GLN A 104 1.59 -5.20 -12.84
CA GLN A 104 0.40 -5.82 -12.25
C GLN A 104 -0.83 -4.93 -12.48
N PRO A 105 -1.87 -5.41 -13.18
CA PRO A 105 -3.10 -4.67 -13.34
C PRO A 105 -3.73 -4.31 -11.99
N ARG A 106 -4.46 -3.19 -12.00
CA ARG A 106 -5.24 -2.71 -10.86
C ARG A 106 -6.72 -2.94 -11.13
N PHE A 107 -7.50 -2.95 -10.07
CA PHE A 107 -8.96 -3.01 -10.07
C PHE A 107 -9.48 -1.90 -9.15
N SER A 108 -10.72 -1.45 -9.32
CA SER A 108 -11.34 -0.49 -8.41
C SER A 108 -12.69 -1.02 -7.96
N LEU A 109 -12.88 -1.10 -6.65
CA LEU A 109 -14.18 -1.35 -6.04
C LEU A 109 -14.76 0.00 -5.62
N GLU A 110 -15.91 0.37 -6.17
CA GLU A 110 -16.43 1.72 -6.02
C GLU A 110 -17.85 1.70 -5.48
N ILE A 111 -18.12 2.63 -4.56
CA ILE A 111 -19.46 2.95 -4.10
C ILE A 111 -19.67 4.40 -4.51
N ILE A 112 -20.62 4.62 -5.41
CA ILE A 112 -21.00 5.95 -5.84
C ILE A 112 -22.38 6.28 -5.31
N SER A 113 -22.61 7.56 -5.05
CA SER A 113 -23.93 8.09 -4.83
C SER A 113 -24.11 9.34 -5.67
N VAL A 114 -25.14 9.33 -6.50
CA VAL A 114 -25.51 10.44 -7.38
C VAL A 114 -26.93 10.85 -6.99
N GLU A 115 -27.07 12.05 -6.43
CA GLU A 115 -28.38 12.57 -6.00
C GLU A 115 -29.14 11.66 -5.01
N GLY A 116 -28.40 10.91 -4.18
CA GLY A 116 -28.96 9.97 -3.21
C GLY A 116 -29.13 8.55 -3.73
N TYR A 117 -28.98 8.31 -5.03
CA TYR A 117 -29.01 6.96 -5.60
C TYR A 117 -27.64 6.29 -5.46
N VAL A 118 -27.57 5.20 -4.69
CA VAL A 118 -26.33 4.47 -4.40
C VAL A 118 -26.14 3.33 -5.39
N GLN A 119 -24.95 3.21 -5.96
CA GLN A 119 -24.57 2.12 -6.86
C GLN A 119 -23.22 1.53 -6.47
N PHE A 120 -23.10 0.22 -6.65
CA PHE A 120 -21.85 -0.52 -6.48
C PHE A 120 -21.25 -0.81 -7.85
N LEU A 121 -20.01 -0.40 -8.04
CA LEU A 121 -19.32 -0.52 -9.31
C LEU A 121 -18.00 -1.26 -9.16
N PHE A 122 -17.64 -1.99 -10.18
CA PHE A 122 -16.38 -2.69 -10.31
C PHE A 122 -15.66 -2.22 -11.58
N TRP A 123 -14.54 -1.53 -11.42
CA TRP A 123 -13.67 -1.16 -12.52
C TRP A 123 -12.62 -2.25 -12.75
N THR A 124 -12.52 -2.73 -13.99
CA THR A 124 -11.58 -3.79 -14.36
C THR A 124 -11.12 -3.63 -15.80
N PRO A 125 -9.89 -4.04 -16.17
CA PRO A 125 -9.53 -4.20 -17.57
C PRO A 125 -10.41 -5.27 -18.25
N THR A 126 -10.82 -5.04 -19.51
CA THR A 126 -11.70 -5.94 -20.28
C THR A 126 -11.20 -7.39 -20.28
N LYS A 127 -9.88 -7.59 -20.30
CA LYS A 127 -9.24 -8.92 -20.25
C LYS A 127 -9.67 -9.78 -19.05
N PHE A 128 -10.04 -9.15 -17.93
CA PHE A 128 -10.41 -9.85 -16.71
C PHE A 128 -11.91 -9.88 -16.45
N ARG A 129 -12.75 -9.35 -17.36
CA ARG A 129 -14.21 -9.28 -17.21
C ARG A 129 -14.81 -10.62 -16.78
N ASP A 130 -14.59 -11.66 -17.58
CA ASP A 130 -15.16 -12.99 -17.36
C ASP A 130 -14.75 -13.60 -16.01
N LEU A 131 -13.52 -13.32 -15.57
CA LEU A 131 -13.04 -13.77 -14.26
C LEU A 131 -13.75 -13.04 -13.12
N ILE A 132 -13.96 -11.73 -13.24
CA ILE A 132 -14.71 -10.94 -12.25
C ILE A 132 -16.16 -11.41 -12.18
N GLU A 133 -16.82 -11.53 -13.32
CA GLU A 133 -18.20 -11.99 -13.41
C GLU A 133 -18.34 -13.38 -12.79
N ALA A 134 -17.49 -14.34 -13.16
CA ALA A 134 -17.48 -15.67 -12.57
C ALA A 134 -17.25 -15.65 -11.05
N ALA A 135 -16.35 -14.79 -10.57
CA ALA A 135 -16.07 -14.66 -9.14
C ALA A 135 -17.27 -14.12 -8.35
N ILE A 136 -17.99 -13.16 -8.92
CA ILE A 136 -19.21 -12.59 -8.32
C ILE A 136 -20.34 -13.63 -8.37
N TYR A 137 -20.63 -14.22 -9.53
CA TYR A 137 -21.69 -15.22 -9.69
C TYR A 137 -21.49 -16.47 -8.82
N ALA A 138 -20.24 -16.84 -8.53
CA ALA A 138 -19.94 -17.95 -7.64
C ALA A 138 -20.42 -17.72 -6.19
N GLN A 139 -20.56 -16.47 -5.76
CA GLN A 139 -21.02 -16.11 -4.41
C GLN A 139 -22.43 -15.51 -4.41
N TYR A 140 -22.80 -14.83 -5.49
CA TYR A 140 -24.09 -14.19 -5.71
C TYR A 140 -24.65 -14.62 -7.08
N PRO A 141 -25.24 -15.83 -7.18
CA PRO A 141 -25.76 -16.35 -8.46
C PRO A 141 -26.83 -15.46 -9.10
N ASP A 142 -27.63 -14.80 -8.27
CA ASP A 142 -28.74 -13.94 -8.70
C ASP A 142 -28.32 -12.46 -8.90
N ALA A 143 -27.01 -12.15 -8.86
CA ALA A 143 -26.53 -10.80 -9.09
C ALA A 143 -26.71 -10.38 -10.56
N GLU A 144 -27.20 -9.17 -10.80
CA GLU A 144 -27.24 -8.59 -12.13
C GLU A 144 -25.96 -7.77 -12.34
N ILE A 145 -25.22 -8.08 -13.42
CA ILE A 145 -23.98 -7.37 -13.78
C ILE A 145 -24.20 -6.67 -15.11
N THR A 146 -24.11 -5.34 -15.12
CA THR A 146 -24.30 -4.53 -16.33
C THR A 146 -23.10 -3.64 -16.59
N GLU A 147 -22.73 -3.46 -17.86
CA GLU A 147 -21.69 -2.50 -18.23
C GLU A 147 -22.28 -1.09 -18.27
N VAL A 148 -21.69 -0.16 -17.53
CA VAL A 148 -22.17 1.22 -17.42
C VAL A 148 -21.12 2.21 -17.91
N GLU A 149 -21.58 3.38 -18.32
CA GLU A 149 -20.67 4.47 -18.69
C GLU A 149 -19.96 5.05 -17.47
N ASP A 150 -18.74 5.55 -17.72
CA ASP A 150 -17.94 6.21 -16.69
C ASP A 150 -18.62 7.48 -16.18
N TYR A 151 -19.12 7.41 -14.93
CA TYR A 151 -19.81 8.50 -14.27
C TYR A 151 -18.96 9.78 -14.15
N THR A 152 -17.63 9.68 -14.21
CA THR A 152 -16.74 10.86 -14.14
C THR A 152 -16.87 11.75 -15.36
N LYS A 153 -17.34 11.22 -16.50
CA LYS A 153 -17.59 12.00 -17.73
C LYS A 153 -18.78 12.94 -17.62
N ASN A 154 -19.70 12.68 -16.68
CA ASN A 154 -20.87 13.50 -16.44
C ASN A 154 -20.54 14.81 -15.70
N ILE A 155 -19.29 14.96 -15.25
CA ILE A 155 -18.80 16.17 -14.60
C ILE A 155 -18.14 17.10 -15.63
N PRO A 156 -18.49 18.40 -15.65
CA PRO A 156 -17.76 19.36 -16.46
C PRO A 156 -16.33 19.51 -15.93
N PHE A 157 -15.34 19.05 -16.70
CA PHE A 157 -13.90 19.24 -16.39
C PHE A 157 -13.47 20.71 -16.36
N ASN A 158 -14.29 21.63 -16.90
CA ASN A 158 -14.04 23.05 -16.83
C ASN A 158 -14.69 23.68 -15.58
N PHE A 159 -13.98 23.58 -14.45
CA PHE A 159 -14.36 24.22 -13.18
C PHE A 159 -14.32 25.76 -13.23
N SER A 160 -13.81 26.37 -14.31
CA SER A 160 -13.67 27.83 -14.45
C SER A 160 -15.01 28.59 -14.38
N ARG A 161 -16.12 27.93 -14.73
CA ARG A 161 -17.47 28.45 -14.45
C ARG A 161 -17.82 28.02 -13.03
N LYS A 162 -17.60 28.90 -12.05
CA LYS A 162 -17.86 28.81 -10.58
C LYS A 162 -19.25 28.26 -10.16
N LYS A 163 -19.70 27.15 -10.72
CA LYS A 163 -21.01 26.52 -10.48
C LYS A 163 -20.87 25.25 -9.65
N TYR A 164 -19.67 24.69 -9.54
CA TYR A 164 -19.44 23.42 -8.89
C TYR A 164 -18.25 23.50 -7.95
N THR A 165 -18.35 22.81 -6.82
CA THR A 165 -17.25 22.60 -5.90
C THR A 165 -16.90 21.12 -5.89
N LEU A 166 -15.62 20.83 -6.03
CA LEU A 166 -15.07 19.49 -5.87
C LEU A 166 -14.14 19.48 -4.66
N TRP A 167 -14.30 18.47 -3.83
CA TRP A 167 -13.37 18.15 -2.77
C TRP A 167 -13.00 16.67 -2.85
N GLY A 168 -11.71 16.36 -2.88
CA GLY A 168 -11.22 15.00 -2.91
C GLY A 168 -10.14 14.76 -1.86
N THR A 169 -10.07 13.55 -1.32
CA THR A 169 -8.98 13.13 -0.43
C THR A 169 -8.62 11.68 -0.70
N GLU A 170 -7.39 11.35 -0.32
CA GLU A 170 -6.97 9.97 -0.13
C GLU A 170 -6.91 9.67 1.36
N PHE A 171 -7.19 8.42 1.73
CA PHE A 171 -7.04 7.93 3.10
C PHE A 171 -5.69 7.23 3.24
N ARG A 172 -4.99 7.54 4.33
CA ARG A 172 -3.80 6.83 4.77
C ARG A 172 -4.04 6.16 6.11
N LEU A 173 -3.28 5.11 6.36
CA LEU A 173 -3.24 4.46 7.67
C LEU A 173 -2.57 5.38 8.68
N GLN A 174 -3.05 5.35 9.93
CA GLN A 174 -2.48 6.10 11.04
C GLN A 174 -1.15 5.49 11.52
N ASN A 175 -1.08 4.16 11.52
CA ASN A 175 0.08 3.37 11.92
C ASN A 175 0.60 2.52 10.74
N LYS A 176 1.72 1.81 10.97
CA LYS A 176 2.34 0.91 9.97
C LYS A 176 1.31 -0.06 9.38
N ASP A 177 1.49 -0.41 8.11
CA ASP A 177 0.64 -1.33 7.33
C ASP A 177 0.55 -2.74 7.92
N VAL A 178 1.41 -3.11 8.86
CA VAL A 178 1.35 -4.39 9.58
C VAL A 178 0.18 -4.47 10.56
N PHE A 179 -0.24 -3.34 11.16
CA PHE A 179 -1.35 -3.32 12.12
C PHE A 179 -2.68 -3.36 11.36
N PRO A 180 -3.64 -4.22 11.73
CA PRO A 180 -4.95 -4.29 11.09
C PRO A 180 -5.87 -3.14 11.53
N ILE A 181 -6.89 -2.91 10.74
CA ILE A 181 -8.06 -2.09 11.06
C ILE A 181 -9.16 -2.97 11.65
N ARG A 182 -10.25 -2.38 12.14
CA ARG A 182 -11.43 -3.14 12.55
C ARG A 182 -12.06 -3.83 11.34
N THR A 183 -12.33 -5.12 11.44
CA THR A 183 -12.89 -5.96 10.37
C THR A 183 -14.27 -6.51 10.74
N TYR A 184 -15.01 -7.04 9.78
CA TYR A 184 -16.39 -7.49 9.98
C TYR A 184 -16.62 -8.47 11.15
N PRO A 185 -15.72 -9.43 11.48
CA PRO A 185 -15.93 -10.31 12.63
C PRO A 185 -15.98 -9.56 13.96
N GLN A 186 -15.41 -8.35 14.01
CA GLN A 186 -15.40 -7.48 15.19
C GLN A 186 -16.65 -6.60 15.28
N PHE A 187 -17.59 -6.70 14.34
CA PHE A 187 -18.92 -6.06 14.38
C PHE A 187 -20.02 -7.03 14.82
N GLU A 188 -19.71 -8.30 15.04
CA GLU A 188 -20.63 -9.29 15.60
C GLU A 188 -20.87 -9.00 17.09
N TYR A 189 -22.14 -8.84 17.49
CA TYR A 189 -22.49 -8.70 18.90
C TYR A 189 -22.44 -10.06 19.59
N SER A 190 -21.61 -10.17 20.63
CA SER A 190 -21.30 -11.42 21.34
C SER A 190 -22.51 -12.14 21.96
N LEU A 191 -23.66 -11.47 22.06
CA LEU A 191 -24.88 -11.98 22.72
C LEU A 191 -25.98 -12.43 21.74
N SER A 192 -26.07 -11.82 20.56
CA SER A 192 -27.17 -12.09 19.60
C SER A 192 -26.73 -12.83 18.35
N GLN A 193 -25.42 -13.01 18.12
CA GLN A 193 -24.84 -13.51 16.85
C GLN A 193 -25.35 -12.77 15.59
N GLN A 194 -26.08 -11.66 15.76
CA GLN A 194 -26.49 -10.81 14.66
C GLN A 194 -25.33 -9.92 14.30
N LEU A 195 -24.90 -10.04 13.05
CA LEU A 195 -23.88 -9.19 12.46
C LEU A 195 -24.52 -7.84 12.15
N ALA A 196 -24.15 -6.79 12.88
CA ALA A 196 -24.51 -5.44 12.46
C ALA A 196 -23.76 -5.12 11.17
N ASP A 197 -24.49 -4.66 10.16
CA ASP A 197 -23.89 -4.27 8.89
C ASP A 197 -22.94 -3.07 9.11
N PRO A 198 -21.62 -3.25 8.92
CA PRO A 198 -20.68 -2.15 9.08
C PRO A 198 -20.85 -1.07 8.00
N MET A 199 -21.58 -1.32 6.91
CA MET A 199 -21.79 -0.36 5.84
C MET A 199 -23.04 0.50 6.02
N ALA A 200 -23.97 0.11 6.88
CA ALA A 200 -25.26 0.78 7.06
C ALA A 200 -25.13 2.30 7.30
N ALA A 201 -24.23 2.71 8.21
CA ALA A 201 -23.99 4.12 8.51
C ALA A 201 -23.47 4.90 7.29
N LEU A 202 -22.63 4.28 6.46
CA LEU A 202 -22.12 4.91 5.24
C LEU A 202 -23.22 5.01 4.18
N LEU A 203 -23.99 3.94 3.97
CA LEU A 203 -25.07 3.90 2.98
C LEU A 203 -26.19 4.89 3.33
N GLU A 204 -26.51 5.08 4.61
CA GLU A 204 -27.48 6.08 5.07
C GLU A 204 -27.03 7.52 4.76
N ILE A 205 -25.74 7.82 4.88
CA ILE A 205 -25.19 9.13 4.52
C ILE A 205 -25.28 9.34 3.02
N LEU A 206 -24.92 8.32 2.24
CA LEU A 206 -24.96 8.35 0.79
C LEU A 206 -26.40 8.52 0.26
N SER A 207 -27.38 7.84 0.86
CA SER A 207 -28.78 7.94 0.42
C SER A 207 -29.43 9.29 0.74
N LYS A 208 -28.88 10.06 1.68
CA LYS A 208 -29.38 11.39 2.07
C LYS A 208 -28.82 12.54 1.22
N LEU A 209 -28.03 12.26 0.20
CA LEU A 209 -27.54 13.29 -0.71
C LEU A 209 -28.69 13.97 -1.47
N LYS A 210 -28.58 15.28 -1.67
CA LYS A 210 -29.56 16.08 -2.40
C LYS A 210 -29.25 16.07 -3.89
N LYS A 211 -30.24 16.51 -4.67
CA LYS A 211 -30.08 16.78 -6.11
C LYS A 211 -28.88 17.69 -6.36
N GLY A 212 -28.05 17.34 -7.34
CA GLY A 212 -26.81 18.07 -7.63
C GLY A 212 -25.62 17.76 -6.71
N GLU A 213 -25.73 16.82 -5.76
CA GLU A 213 -24.61 16.28 -4.98
C GLU A 213 -24.21 14.88 -5.44
N GLN A 214 -22.91 14.61 -5.42
CA GLN A 214 -22.35 13.31 -5.75
C GLN A 214 -21.18 12.96 -4.82
N ILE A 215 -21.14 11.73 -4.36
CA ILE A 215 -20.00 11.18 -3.60
C ILE A 215 -19.50 9.93 -4.29
N TRP A 216 -18.19 9.84 -4.44
CA TRP A 216 -17.53 8.67 -5.00
C TRP A 216 -16.52 8.15 -3.99
N ILE A 217 -16.63 6.87 -3.65
CA ILE A 217 -15.74 6.18 -2.72
C ILE A 217 -15.10 5.06 -3.52
N GLN A 218 -13.77 5.07 -3.63
CA GLN A 218 -13.07 4.17 -4.54
C GLN A 218 -11.93 3.49 -3.80
N LEU A 219 -11.94 2.16 -3.87
CA LEU A 219 -10.93 1.29 -3.31
C LEU A 219 -10.17 0.63 -4.46
N VAL A 220 -9.05 1.23 -4.83
CA VAL A 220 -8.19 0.71 -5.89
C VAL A 220 -7.30 -0.37 -5.31
N ILE A 221 -7.37 -1.58 -5.84
CA ILE A 221 -6.64 -2.75 -5.35
C ILE A 221 -5.75 -3.35 -6.44
N SER A 222 -4.64 -3.96 -6.03
CA SER A 222 -3.77 -4.72 -6.91
C SER A 222 -3.12 -5.87 -6.10
N PRO A 223 -3.16 -7.12 -6.59
CA PRO A 223 -2.55 -8.26 -5.88
C PRO A 223 -1.05 -8.03 -5.60
N VAL A 224 -0.56 -8.44 -4.42
CA VAL A 224 0.86 -8.32 -4.05
C VAL A 224 1.46 -9.62 -3.55
N ASP A 225 2.80 -9.72 -3.61
CA ASP A 225 3.53 -10.86 -3.08
C ASP A 225 3.66 -10.84 -1.56
N ASP A 226 3.98 -12.00 -0.99
CA ASP A 226 4.10 -12.21 0.46
C ASP A 226 5.29 -11.49 1.13
N LYS A 227 6.00 -10.60 0.41
CA LYS A 227 7.10 -9.81 0.99
C LYS A 227 6.65 -8.93 2.15
N TRP A 228 5.39 -8.47 2.14
CA TRP A 228 4.84 -7.68 3.24
C TRP A 228 4.70 -8.51 4.52
N LYS A 229 4.42 -9.82 4.43
CA LYS A 229 4.36 -10.74 5.57
C LYS A 229 5.69 -10.81 6.32
N LYS A 230 6.82 -10.73 5.61
CA LYS A 230 8.17 -10.67 6.22
C LYS A 230 8.40 -9.39 7.04
N ARG A 231 7.75 -8.27 6.67
CA ARG A 231 7.82 -7.04 7.49
C ARG A 231 6.98 -7.20 8.75
N ALA A 232 5.82 -7.84 8.65
CA ALA A 232 4.94 -8.09 9.77
C ALA A 232 5.57 -9.05 10.81
N LYS A 233 6.20 -10.15 10.35
CA LYS A 233 6.96 -11.06 11.24
C LYS A 233 8.06 -10.35 12.04
N ARG A 234 8.83 -9.47 11.38
CA ARG A 234 9.84 -8.63 12.06
C ARG A 234 9.23 -7.70 13.11
N VAL A 235 8.00 -7.25 12.94
CA VAL A 235 7.30 -6.44 13.96
C VAL A 235 6.82 -7.32 15.12
N ILE A 236 6.36 -8.55 14.86
CA ILE A 236 6.03 -9.51 15.92
C ILE A 236 7.28 -9.81 16.76
N GLU A 237 8.40 -10.12 16.11
CA GLU A 237 9.69 -10.34 16.77
C GLU A 237 10.13 -9.13 17.61
N GLN A 238 9.91 -7.90 17.12
CA GLN A 238 10.16 -6.67 17.89
C GLN A 238 9.32 -6.56 19.15
N ILE A 239 8.03 -6.91 19.06
CA ILE A 239 7.13 -6.86 20.22
C ILE A 239 7.56 -7.90 21.26
N ILE A 240 7.96 -9.10 20.83
CA ILE A 240 8.39 -10.18 21.73
C ILE A 240 9.77 -9.89 22.34
N SER A 241 10.73 -9.45 21.53
CA SER A 241 12.12 -9.20 21.95
C SER A 241 12.30 -7.87 22.67
N GLY A 242 11.33 -6.96 22.63
CA GLY A 242 11.41 -5.62 23.24
C GLY A 242 12.55 -4.75 22.70
N LYS A 243 13.24 -5.17 21.63
CA LYS A 243 14.35 -4.46 20.98
C LYS A 243 13.90 -3.96 19.62
N LYS A 244 14.20 -2.70 19.29
CA LYS A 244 14.11 -2.20 17.91
C LYS A 244 15.29 -2.77 17.12
N PRO A 245 15.13 -3.29 15.90
CA PRO A 245 16.27 -3.64 15.07
C PRO A 245 17.02 -2.35 14.72
N SER A 246 18.32 -2.35 14.99
CA SER A 246 19.26 -1.47 14.29
C SER A 246 19.09 -1.71 12.79
N GLY A 247 18.87 -0.64 12.02
CA GLY A 247 18.84 -0.74 10.57
C GLY A 247 20.22 -1.14 10.02
N PRO A 248 20.32 -1.62 8.77
CA PRO A 248 21.61 -2.00 8.15
C PRO A 248 22.55 -0.82 7.85
N LEU A 249 22.18 0.40 8.27
CA LEU A 249 22.77 1.65 7.76
C LEU A 249 23.22 2.61 8.87
N GLU A 250 22.91 2.33 10.14
CA GLU A 250 23.34 3.16 11.27
C GLU A 250 24.64 2.66 11.93
N SER A 251 25.19 1.53 11.49
CA SER A 251 26.45 0.97 12.00
C SER A 251 27.71 1.49 11.30
N ILE A 252 27.61 2.42 10.34
CA ILE A 252 28.76 2.89 9.54
C ILE A 252 29.31 4.26 10.02
N LEU A 253 28.63 4.95 10.94
CA LEU A 253 28.95 6.35 11.26
C LEU A 253 29.79 6.58 12.53
N ASP A 254 30.10 5.55 13.31
CA ASP A 254 30.95 5.65 14.52
C ASP A 254 32.21 4.79 14.40
N LEU A 255 32.99 4.95 13.32
CA LEU A 255 34.30 4.33 13.19
C LEU A 255 35.42 5.39 13.30
N PRO A 256 36.09 5.52 14.45
CA PRO A 256 37.32 6.28 14.53
C PRO A 256 38.44 5.53 13.80
N GLY A 257 38.87 6.07 12.65
CA GLY A 257 40.27 6.19 12.22
C GLY A 257 41.16 4.95 11.98
N THR A 258 40.75 3.70 12.20
CA THR A 258 41.70 2.56 12.13
C THR A 258 41.16 1.29 11.46
N ILE A 259 40.53 1.38 10.28
CA ILE A 259 40.16 0.20 9.47
C ILE A 259 40.67 0.34 8.04
N ILE A 260 41.97 0.07 7.83
CA ILE A 260 42.48 -0.37 6.52
C ILE A 260 43.36 -1.63 6.66
N SER A 261 43.89 -1.97 7.83
CA SER A 261 44.73 -3.18 8.01
C SER A 261 43.97 -4.48 8.31
N GLY A 262 42.73 -4.43 8.83
CA GLY A 262 42.01 -5.63 9.31
C GLY A 262 41.27 -6.45 8.25
N VAL A 263 41.13 -5.96 7.02
CA VAL A 263 40.33 -6.63 5.97
C VAL A 263 41.08 -7.82 5.36
N VAL A 264 42.43 -7.85 5.45
CA VAL A 264 43.24 -8.96 4.90
C VAL A 264 43.36 -10.11 5.89
N GLU A 265 43.45 -9.86 7.20
CA GLU A 265 43.52 -10.91 8.23
C GLU A 265 42.17 -11.57 8.51
N SER A 266 41.06 -10.89 8.20
CA SER A 266 39.71 -11.44 8.32
C SER A 266 39.45 -12.60 7.35
N PHE A 267 40.24 -12.75 6.29
CA PHE A 267 40.05 -13.80 5.29
C PHE A 267 40.74 -15.13 5.65
N THR A 268 41.70 -15.12 6.59
CA THR A 268 42.47 -16.31 7.00
C THR A 268 41.92 -17.01 8.25
N TRP A 269 40.96 -16.41 8.95
CA TRP A 269 40.36 -16.97 10.17
C TRP A 269 38.94 -17.55 9.98
N ILE A 270 38.43 -17.55 8.73
CA ILE A 270 37.08 -18.03 8.41
C ILE A 270 37.04 -19.54 8.09
N SER A 271 38.17 -20.21 7.90
CA SER A 271 38.16 -21.62 7.48
C SER A 271 37.98 -22.67 8.59
N GLU A 272 38.18 -22.34 9.88
CA GLU A 272 38.16 -23.38 10.93
C GLU A 272 37.29 -23.09 12.17
N GLY A 273 36.82 -21.85 12.40
CA GLY A 273 36.05 -21.50 13.60
C GLY A 273 34.52 -21.43 13.44
N ALA A 274 34.00 -21.42 12.20
CA ALA A 274 32.60 -21.10 11.91
C ALA A 274 31.60 -22.26 12.10
N PHE A 275 32.05 -23.43 12.56
CA PHE A 275 31.18 -24.61 12.72
C PHE A 275 30.71 -24.89 14.16
N TRP A 276 31.16 -24.14 15.17
CA TRP A 276 30.84 -24.41 16.58
C TRP A 276 30.07 -23.31 17.34
N GLN A 277 29.84 -22.12 16.78
CA GLN A 277 29.15 -21.03 17.49
C GLN A 277 27.70 -20.76 17.08
N THR A 278 27.26 -21.23 15.90
CA THR A 278 25.89 -20.98 15.40
C THR A 278 24.79 -21.77 16.14
N ALA A 279 25.12 -22.87 16.82
CA ALA A 279 24.11 -23.73 17.46
C ALA A 279 23.74 -23.34 18.91
N GLU A 280 24.55 -22.54 19.60
CA GLU A 280 24.33 -22.15 21.00
C GLU A 280 23.57 -20.82 21.16
N GLU A 281 23.71 -19.88 20.22
CA GLU A 281 22.94 -18.63 20.20
C GLU A 281 21.48 -18.87 19.81
N ASP A 282 21.22 -19.70 18.80
CA ASP A 282 19.86 -20.02 18.34
C ASP A 282 19.01 -20.67 19.45
N LYS A 283 19.59 -21.56 20.27
CA LYS A 283 18.88 -22.19 21.41
C LYS A 283 18.60 -21.23 22.56
N LYS A 284 19.51 -20.28 22.84
CA LYS A 284 19.33 -19.28 23.89
C LYS A 284 18.27 -18.26 23.47
N ASP A 285 18.25 -17.83 22.22
CA ASP A 285 17.22 -16.93 21.70
C ASP A 285 15.84 -17.61 21.66
N GLU A 286 15.75 -18.90 21.27
CA GLU A 286 14.49 -19.65 21.28
C GLU A 286 13.90 -19.83 22.69
N LEU A 287 14.75 -20.09 23.69
CA LEU A 287 14.35 -20.17 25.11
C LEU A 287 13.95 -18.80 25.71
N LEU A 288 14.64 -17.71 25.33
CA LEU A 288 14.30 -16.35 25.76
C LEU A 288 13.02 -15.83 25.11
N ILE A 289 12.77 -16.19 23.84
CA ILE A 289 11.54 -15.92 23.11
C ILE A 289 10.37 -16.66 23.78
N GLY A 290 10.53 -17.95 24.11
CA GLY A 290 9.52 -18.75 24.80
C GLY A 290 9.16 -18.21 26.20
N GLY A 291 10.17 -17.82 27.00
CA GLY A 291 9.97 -17.23 28.33
C GLY A 291 9.29 -15.85 28.29
N ARG A 292 9.54 -15.04 27.26
CA ARG A 292 8.88 -13.73 27.10
C ARG A 292 7.47 -13.82 26.53
N ILE A 293 7.15 -14.77 25.66
CA ILE A 293 5.77 -15.00 25.18
C ILE A 293 4.81 -15.21 26.36
N MET A 294 5.26 -15.90 27.41
CA MET A 294 4.48 -16.08 28.64
C MET A 294 4.29 -14.76 29.42
N ASN A 295 5.29 -13.87 29.42
CA ASN A 295 5.31 -12.59 30.14
C ASN A 295 4.76 -11.39 29.34
N LEU A 296 4.21 -11.58 28.14
CA LEU A 296 3.60 -10.50 27.38
C LEU A 296 2.33 -9.96 28.07
N THR A 297 2.15 -8.65 28.03
CA THR A 297 0.91 -8.04 28.52
C THR A 297 -0.29 -8.48 27.67
N PRO A 298 -1.52 -8.52 28.23
CA PRO A 298 -2.71 -8.89 27.45
C PRO A 298 -2.90 -8.04 26.18
N GLY A 299 -2.54 -6.75 26.24
CA GLY A 299 -2.60 -5.85 25.09
C GLY A 299 -1.56 -6.17 24.00
N GLU A 300 -0.38 -6.64 24.36
CA GLU A 300 0.63 -7.08 23.40
C GLU A 300 0.26 -8.42 22.76
N LYS A 301 -0.26 -9.37 23.55
CA LYS A 301 -0.79 -10.65 23.05
C LYS A 301 -1.87 -10.42 22.00
N GLY A 302 -2.87 -9.59 22.30
CA GLY A 302 -3.93 -9.25 21.34
C GLY A 302 -3.43 -8.53 20.09
N LYS A 303 -2.37 -7.71 20.19
CA LYS A 303 -1.72 -7.11 19.02
C LYS A 303 -1.04 -8.14 18.14
N ILE A 304 -0.29 -9.07 18.72
CA ILE A 304 0.39 -10.14 17.98
C ILE A 304 -0.65 -11.01 17.28
N GLU A 305 -1.66 -11.48 18.00
CA GLU A 305 -2.75 -12.30 17.45
C GLU A 305 -3.44 -11.59 16.27
N SER A 306 -3.75 -10.30 16.41
CA SER A 306 -4.35 -9.51 15.34
C SER A 306 -3.44 -9.40 14.11
N ILE A 307 -2.12 -9.26 14.31
CA ILE A 307 -1.13 -9.22 13.22
C ILE A 307 -1.03 -10.60 12.56
N GLU A 308 -1.01 -11.70 13.33
CA GLU A 308 -0.96 -13.06 12.81
C GLU A 308 -2.19 -13.40 11.98
N MET A 309 -3.38 -13.04 12.47
CA MET A 309 -4.64 -13.16 11.73
C MET A 309 -4.61 -12.35 10.42
N LYS A 310 -3.95 -11.19 10.42
CA LYS A 310 -3.75 -10.42 9.18
C LYS A 310 -2.81 -11.11 8.21
N ILE A 311 -1.69 -11.65 8.69
CA ILE A 311 -0.65 -12.34 7.88
C ILE A 311 -1.21 -13.60 7.21
N SER A 312 -2.19 -14.27 7.82
CA SER A 312 -2.81 -15.48 7.25
C SER A 312 -3.68 -15.20 6.02
N LYS A 313 -4.05 -13.93 5.78
CA LYS A 313 -4.88 -13.50 4.65
C LYS A 313 -4.04 -13.12 3.42
N LEU A 314 -4.72 -13.06 2.28
CA LEU A 314 -4.14 -12.60 1.02
C LEU A 314 -3.94 -11.09 1.04
N GLY A 315 -2.84 -10.63 0.44
CA GLY A 315 -2.45 -9.22 0.46
C GLY A 315 -2.78 -8.50 -0.85
N PHE A 316 -3.32 -7.29 -0.71
CA PHE A 316 -3.50 -6.35 -1.82
C PHE A 316 -2.79 -5.04 -1.50
N ARG A 317 -2.16 -4.45 -2.52
CA ARG A 317 -1.80 -3.03 -2.48
C ARG A 317 -3.07 -2.25 -2.72
N THR A 318 -3.39 -1.39 -1.76
CA THR A 318 -4.67 -0.69 -1.74
C THR A 318 -4.46 0.81 -1.69
N LYS A 319 -5.25 1.53 -2.48
CA LYS A 319 -5.39 2.99 -2.41
C LYS A 319 -6.86 3.30 -2.16
N PHE A 320 -7.14 3.98 -1.07
CA PHE A 320 -8.50 4.34 -0.70
C PHE A 320 -8.70 5.85 -0.89
N ARG A 321 -9.68 6.23 -1.70
CA ARG A 321 -9.95 7.64 -2.06
C ARG A 321 -11.44 7.94 -2.00
N MET A 322 -11.72 9.21 -1.79
CA MET A 322 -13.07 9.77 -1.82
C MET A 322 -13.07 11.08 -2.59
N VAL A 323 -14.13 11.29 -3.36
CA VAL A 323 -14.45 12.56 -4.01
C VAL A 323 -15.88 12.95 -3.61
N TYR A 324 -16.07 14.22 -3.28
CA TYR A 324 -17.35 14.86 -3.08
C TYR A 324 -17.45 16.01 -4.07
N PHE A 325 -18.42 15.91 -4.96
CA PHE A 325 -18.71 16.90 -5.98
C PHE A 325 -20.13 17.41 -5.81
N ALA A 326 -20.32 18.72 -5.85
CA ALA A 326 -21.66 19.27 -5.83
C ALA A 326 -21.75 20.62 -6.53
N GLN A 327 -22.96 21.02 -6.90
CA GLN A 327 -23.22 22.41 -7.27
C GLN A 327 -22.98 23.34 -6.07
N ASN A 328 -22.46 24.54 -6.32
CA ASN A 328 -22.05 25.48 -5.28
C ASN A 328 -23.19 25.87 -4.32
N GLU A 329 -24.44 25.88 -4.82
CA GLU A 329 -25.63 26.22 -4.05
C GLU A 329 -26.01 25.15 -3.02
N VAL A 330 -25.72 23.88 -3.30
CA VAL A 330 -26.08 22.73 -2.45
C VAL A 330 -24.88 22.13 -1.73
N TYR A 331 -23.66 22.54 -2.07
CA TYR A 331 -22.42 22.02 -1.50
C TYR A 331 -22.38 22.25 0.01
N GLU A 332 -22.38 21.15 0.77
CA GLU A 332 -22.36 21.19 2.22
C GLU A 332 -21.33 20.19 2.76
N LYS A 333 -20.25 20.71 3.35
CA LYS A 333 -19.16 19.88 3.89
C LYS A 333 -19.64 18.89 4.94
N GLY A 334 -20.61 19.30 5.78
CA GLY A 334 -21.18 18.50 6.85
C GLY A 334 -21.82 17.22 6.32
N ARG A 335 -22.75 17.38 5.37
CA ARG A 335 -23.46 16.26 4.72
C ARG A 335 -22.56 15.41 3.85
N GLY A 336 -21.62 16.01 3.12
CA GLY A 336 -20.72 15.28 2.24
C GLY A 336 -19.46 14.77 2.95
N SER A 337 -18.36 15.53 2.78
CA SER A 337 -17.02 15.13 3.23
C SER A 337 -16.91 14.71 4.70
N VAL A 338 -17.53 15.46 5.62
CA VAL A 338 -17.35 15.24 7.07
C VAL A 338 -18.12 14.00 7.53
N ALA A 339 -19.35 13.82 7.07
CA ALA A 339 -20.17 12.65 7.40
C ALA A 339 -19.49 11.35 6.95
N VAL A 340 -19.04 11.27 5.70
CA VAL A 340 -18.37 10.07 5.17
C VAL A 340 -17.06 9.77 5.91
N ILE A 341 -16.24 10.79 6.19
CA ILE A 341 -15.04 10.60 7.03
C ILE A 341 -15.43 10.08 8.42
N GLY A 342 -16.54 10.57 8.98
CA GLY A 342 -17.11 10.09 10.23
C GLY A 342 -17.45 8.61 10.20
N ALA A 343 -18.20 8.17 9.17
CA ALA A 343 -18.54 6.76 8.98
C ALA A 343 -17.30 5.88 8.81
N ILE A 344 -16.31 6.31 8.02
CA ILE A 344 -15.06 5.55 7.82
C ILE A 344 -14.28 5.36 9.13
N LYS A 345 -14.40 6.28 10.10
CA LYS A 345 -13.70 6.14 11.39
C LYS A 345 -14.21 4.96 12.24
N GLN A 346 -15.38 4.39 11.96
CA GLN A 346 -15.86 3.20 12.68
C GLN A 346 -14.96 1.97 12.47
N PHE A 347 -14.20 1.96 11.36
CA PHE A 347 -13.21 0.93 11.07
C PHE A 347 -11.89 1.14 11.83
N ASN A 348 -11.77 2.22 12.62
CA ASN A 348 -10.57 2.49 13.39
C ASN A 348 -10.59 1.72 14.71
N THR A 349 -9.40 1.36 15.16
CA THR A 349 -9.16 0.81 16.50
C THR A 349 -8.21 1.75 17.24
N LEU A 350 -8.37 1.88 18.55
CA LEU A 350 -7.53 2.78 19.35
C LEU A 350 -6.10 2.26 19.51
N ASN A 351 -5.93 0.94 19.50
CA ASN A 351 -4.67 0.25 19.81
C ASN A 351 -3.95 -0.34 18.58
N LEU A 352 -4.60 -0.44 17.41
CA LEU A 352 -4.01 -1.02 16.19
C LEU A 352 -3.87 0.03 15.09
N ASN A 353 -4.81 0.09 14.15
CA ASN A 353 -4.76 1.01 13.02
C ASN A 353 -6.12 1.66 12.75
N GLY A 354 -6.08 2.69 11.91
CA GLY A 354 -7.25 3.41 11.47
C GLY A 354 -6.95 4.27 10.26
N PHE A 355 -7.99 4.78 9.63
CA PHE A 355 -7.92 5.69 8.51
C PHE A 355 -7.81 7.14 8.97
N LYS A 356 -7.04 7.92 8.21
CA LYS A 356 -6.92 9.37 8.34
C LYS A 356 -6.86 9.97 6.94
N SER A 357 -7.66 11.01 6.68
CA SER A 357 -7.56 11.78 5.45
C SER A 357 -6.17 12.41 5.34
N ASP A 358 -5.53 12.23 4.19
CA ASP A 358 -4.26 12.85 3.88
C ASP A 358 -4.45 14.30 3.43
N LYS A 359 -4.23 15.23 4.35
CA LYS A 359 -4.34 16.67 4.10
C LYS A 359 -3.39 17.17 3.01
N LYS A 360 -2.28 16.46 2.72
CA LYS A 360 -1.31 16.88 1.69
C LYS A 360 -1.82 16.64 0.27
N ILE A 361 -2.68 15.64 0.09
CA ILE A 361 -3.22 15.23 -1.21
C ILE A 361 -4.68 15.66 -1.34
N ALA A 362 -5.27 16.20 -0.26
CA ALA A 362 -6.60 16.77 -0.27
C ALA A 362 -6.67 17.91 -1.31
N THR A 363 -7.53 17.72 -2.30
CA THR A 363 -7.69 18.65 -3.43
C THR A 363 -9.04 19.35 -3.28
N ARG A 364 -9.05 20.66 -3.56
CA ARG A 364 -10.26 21.48 -3.58
C ARG A 364 -10.27 22.32 -4.85
N ALA A 365 -11.34 22.20 -5.63
CA ALA A 365 -11.57 23.00 -6.83
C ALA A 365 -12.94 23.70 -6.72
N HIS A 366 -13.04 24.92 -7.26
CA HIS A 366 -14.17 25.83 -7.16
C HIS A 366 -14.50 26.51 -8.49
#